data_AF-A0A4P9XUQ5-F1
#
_entry.id   AF-A0A4P9XUQ5-F1
#
_cell.length_a   1.000
_cell.length_b   1.000
_cell.length_c   1.000
_cell.angle_alpha   90.00
_cell.angle_beta   90.00
_cell.angle_gamma   90.00
#
_symmetry.space_group_name_H-M   'P 1'
#
loop_
_entity.id
_entity.type
_entity.pdbx_description
1 polymer ?
#
loop_
_entity_poly.entity_id
_entity_poly.type
_entity_poly.pdbx_seq_one_letter_code
_entity_poly.pdbx_strand_id
1 'polypeptide(L)'
;MGNDGGSIPKRHELVKEKKKDPKADERQQAIARWFYCALSKNPLRVPVVADLLGTLYNREAILELLLDRSSYGDADVICAHVRSLKDVVTLKLAPNPALESSNADNSSETKIANGRSKGVTVMGADDSTPQAAFVCPITQREMNGRYRFVFSRRCGCVVSEQAVKEVNDDQCLVVG
;
A
#
# COMPACT_ATOMS: atom_id res chain seq x y z
N MET A 1 -19.59 -65.58 -15.76
CA MET A 1 -20.16 -64.22 -15.80
C MET A 1 -19.88 -63.55 -14.46
N GLY A 2 -19.36 -62.32 -14.48
CA GLY A 2 -19.32 -61.40 -13.33
C GLY A 2 -18.16 -61.58 -12.36
N ASN A 3 -16.96 -61.11 -12.72
CA ASN A 3 -15.99 -60.66 -11.71
C ASN A 3 -15.97 -59.14 -11.77
N ASP A 4 -16.74 -58.53 -10.86
CA ASP A 4 -16.77 -57.10 -10.62
C ASP A 4 -15.39 -56.66 -10.14
N GLY A 5 -14.70 -55.91 -10.99
CA GLY A 5 -13.42 -55.32 -10.69
C GLY A 5 -13.61 -54.23 -9.65
N GLY A 6 -13.59 -54.60 -8.37
CA GLY A 6 -13.56 -53.68 -7.25
C GLY A 6 -12.35 -52.75 -7.41
N SER A 7 -12.62 -51.51 -7.80
CA SER A 7 -11.65 -50.44 -7.86
C SER A 7 -11.10 -50.21 -6.46
N ILE A 8 -9.85 -50.64 -6.24
CA ILE A 8 -9.14 -50.40 -4.99
C ILE A 8 -8.90 -48.89 -4.89
N PRO A 9 -9.53 -48.18 -3.94
CA PRO A 9 -9.38 -46.75 -3.82
C PRO A 9 -7.94 -46.41 -3.45
N LYS A 10 -7.33 -45.48 -4.18
CA LYS A 10 -5.97 -45.04 -3.91
C LYS A 10 -5.95 -44.18 -2.65
N ARG A 11 -4.79 -44.09 -1.98
CA ARG A 11 -4.61 -43.35 -0.72
C ARG A 11 -5.07 -41.88 -0.81
N HIS A 12 -4.93 -41.23 -1.96
CA HIS A 12 -5.39 -39.86 -2.18
C HIS A 12 -6.92 -39.72 -2.25
N GLU A 13 -7.66 -40.82 -2.46
CA GLU A 13 -9.13 -40.86 -2.44
C GLU A 13 -9.64 -41.12 -1.02
N LEU A 14 -8.87 -41.88 -0.23
CA LEU A 14 -9.21 -42.22 1.15
C LEU A 14 -8.77 -41.15 2.16
N VAL A 15 -7.77 -40.34 1.80
CA VAL A 15 -7.24 -39.26 2.64
C VAL A 15 -7.57 -37.91 2.02
N LYS A 16 -8.38 -37.11 2.72
CA LYS A 16 -8.62 -35.70 2.39
C LYS A 16 -7.30 -34.95 2.49
N GLU A 17 -6.63 -34.74 1.37
CA GLU A 17 -5.44 -33.89 1.33
C GLU A 17 -5.84 -32.48 1.80
N LYS A 18 -5.05 -31.93 2.73
CA LYS A 18 -5.29 -30.59 3.26
C LYS A 18 -5.26 -29.61 2.10
N LYS A 19 -6.40 -28.98 1.81
CA LYS A 19 -6.52 -27.96 0.76
C LYS A 19 -5.43 -26.92 1.01
N LYS A 20 -4.49 -26.81 0.06
CA LYS A 20 -3.43 -25.81 0.11
C LYS A 20 -4.11 -24.44 0.23
N ASP A 21 -3.75 -23.70 1.26
CA ASP A 21 -4.31 -22.37 1.47
C ASP A 21 -4.09 -21.53 0.20
N PRO A 22 -5.13 -20.81 -0.28
CA PRO A 22 -5.01 -20.02 -1.49
C PRO A 22 -3.91 -18.98 -1.28
N LYS A 23 -2.78 -19.16 -1.95
CA LYS A 23 -1.69 -18.19 -1.92
C LYS A 23 -2.19 -16.97 -2.69
N ALA A 24 -2.65 -15.95 -1.97
CA ALA A 24 -3.03 -14.68 -2.58
C ALA A 24 -1.88 -14.20 -3.47
N ASP A 25 -2.21 -13.77 -4.68
CA ASP A 25 -1.22 -13.42 -5.70
C ASP A 25 -0.29 -12.32 -5.14
N GLU A 26 1.02 -12.56 -5.17
CA GLU A 26 2.02 -11.65 -4.62
C GLU A 26 1.90 -10.25 -5.23
N ARG A 27 1.48 -10.17 -6.50
CA ARG A 27 1.21 -8.92 -7.19
C ARG A 27 0.03 -8.16 -6.58
N GLN A 28 -1.04 -8.86 -6.21
CA GLN A 28 -2.21 -8.24 -5.59
C GLN A 28 -1.87 -7.72 -4.19
N GLN A 29 -1.03 -8.44 -3.44
CA GLN A 29 -0.53 -7.97 -2.14
C GLN A 29 0.34 -6.73 -2.32
N ALA A 30 1.22 -6.71 -3.33
CA ALA A 30 2.04 -5.55 -3.64
C ALA A 30 1.18 -4.34 -3.97
N ILE A 31 0.18 -4.49 -4.85
CA ILE A 31 -0.80 -3.44 -5.18
C ILE A 31 -1.48 -2.96 -3.90
N ALA A 32 -2.08 -3.86 -3.11
CA ALA A 32 -2.83 -3.49 -1.91
C ALA A 32 -2.02 -2.64 -0.92
N ARG A 33 -0.71 -2.90 -0.77
CA ARG A 33 0.19 -2.12 0.10
C ARG A 33 0.34 -0.66 -0.32
N TRP A 34 0.15 -0.33 -1.61
CA TRP A 34 0.24 1.03 -2.13
C TRP A 34 -1.09 1.78 -2.13
N PHE A 35 -2.22 1.08 -2.01
CA PHE A 35 -3.55 1.69 -2.02
C PHE A 35 -4.19 1.76 -0.64
N TYR A 36 -3.86 0.85 0.26
CA TYR A 36 -4.53 0.70 1.55
C TYR A 36 -3.56 0.81 2.72
N CYS A 37 -4.05 1.41 3.81
CA CYS A 37 -3.39 1.46 5.10
C CYS A 37 -3.23 0.04 5.65
N ALA A 38 -2.01 -0.32 6.05
CA ALA A 38 -1.76 -1.66 6.59
C ALA A 38 -2.51 -1.93 7.90
N LEU A 39 -2.81 -0.89 8.69
CA LEU A 39 -3.52 -1.02 9.97
C LEU A 39 -5.04 -0.96 9.78
N SER A 40 -5.57 0.18 9.36
CA SER A 40 -7.03 0.39 9.24
C SER A 40 -7.69 -0.23 8.01
N LYS A 41 -6.91 -0.76 7.06
CA LYS A 41 -7.37 -1.27 5.75
C LYS A 41 -8.16 -0.26 4.90
N ASN A 42 -8.24 0.99 5.34
CA ASN A 42 -8.83 2.09 4.61
C ASN A 42 -7.88 2.56 3.49
N PRO A 43 -8.39 3.18 2.42
CA PRO A 43 -7.54 3.76 1.38
C PRO A 43 -6.56 4.78 1.98
N LEU A 44 -5.35 4.83 1.43
CA LEU A 44 -4.32 5.76 1.89
C LEU A 44 -4.74 7.22 1.61
N ARG A 45 -4.60 8.06 2.63
CA ARG A 45 -4.94 9.49 2.62
C ARG A 45 -3.76 10.29 3.14
N VAL A 46 -3.49 11.43 2.51
CA VAL A 46 -2.47 12.38 2.99
C VAL A 46 -2.99 13.05 4.27
N PRO A 47 -2.24 13.07 5.39
CA PRO A 47 -0.83 12.66 5.52
C PRO A 47 -0.62 11.14 5.69
N VAL A 48 0.16 10.56 4.78
CA VAL A 48 0.61 9.17 4.85
C VAL A 48 1.90 9.10 5.66
N VAL A 49 2.02 8.09 6.52
CA VAL A 49 3.23 7.83 7.29
C VAL A 49 3.77 6.44 6.97
N ALA A 50 5.08 6.26 7.08
CA ALA A 50 5.72 4.96 6.96
C ALA A 50 6.56 4.62 8.18
N ASP A 51 6.66 3.33 8.48
CA ASP A 51 7.59 2.79 9.47
C ASP A 51 8.98 2.50 8.86
N LEU A 52 9.92 2.05 9.70
CA LEU A 52 11.28 1.67 9.25
C LEU A 52 11.30 0.43 8.33
N LEU A 53 10.22 -0.36 8.31
CA LEU A 53 10.09 -1.56 7.48
C LEU A 53 9.48 -1.24 6.10
N GLY A 54 9.05 0.00 5.87
CA GLY A 54 8.43 0.44 4.63
C GLY A 54 6.94 0.11 4.53
N THR A 55 6.27 -0.12 5.65
CA THR A 55 4.82 -0.28 5.73
C THR A 55 4.14 1.08 5.76
N LEU A 56 3.09 1.26 4.95
CA LEU A 56 2.35 2.52 4.84
C LEU A 56 1.11 2.52 5.75
N TYR A 57 0.92 3.64 6.43
CA TYR A 57 -0.22 3.87 7.30
C TYR A 57 -0.81 5.26 7.08
N ASN A 58 -2.11 5.38 7.36
CA ASN A 58 -2.71 6.70 7.55
C ASN A 58 -2.26 7.24 8.91
N ARG A 59 -1.85 8.52 8.96
CA ARG A 59 -1.41 9.14 10.21
C ARG A 59 -2.46 9.03 11.33
N GLU A 60 -3.73 9.14 10.96
CA GLU A 60 -4.88 8.99 11.86
C GLU A 60 -4.92 7.60 12.52
N ALA A 61 -4.67 6.54 11.75
CA ALA A 61 -4.70 5.17 12.26
C ALA A 61 -3.55 4.90 13.26
N ILE A 62 -2.36 5.45 13.01
CA ILE A 62 -1.24 5.36 13.96
C ILE A 62 -1.54 6.14 15.23
N LEU A 63 -2.17 7.32 15.14
CA LEU A 63 -2.55 8.09 16.32
C LEU A 63 -3.55 7.34 17.18
N GLU A 64 -4.58 6.75 16.56
CA GLU A 64 -5.58 5.93 17.25
C GLU A 64 -4.92 4.73 17.95
N LEU A 65 -4.02 4.02 17.26
CA LEU A 65 -3.28 2.90 17.84
C LEU A 65 -2.40 3.29 19.03
N LEU A 66 -1.74 4.45 18.95
CA LEU A 66 -0.87 4.92 20.02
C LEU A 66 -1.68 5.40 21.24
N LEU A 67 -2.94 5.82 21.05
CA LEU A 67 -3.88 6.13 22.12
C LEU A 67 -4.45 4.86 22.75
N ASP A 68 -4.86 3.90 21.92
CA ASP A 68 -5.37 2.60 22.35
C ASP A 68 -4.82 1.47 21.47
N ARG A 69 -3.93 0.65 22.03
CA ARG A 69 -3.35 -0.48 21.30
C ARG A 69 -4.33 -1.60 21.02
N SER A 70 -5.46 -1.63 21.74
CA SER A 70 -6.51 -2.64 21.53
C SER A 70 -7.48 -2.27 20.40
N SER A 71 -7.36 -1.07 19.83
CA SER A 71 -8.26 -0.61 18.76
C SER A 71 -8.16 -1.44 17.48
N TYR A 72 -7.00 -2.07 17.24
CA TYR A 72 -6.74 -2.91 16.07
C TYR A 72 -6.24 -4.28 16.53
N GLY A 73 -7.03 -5.33 16.30
CA GLY A 73 -6.72 -6.68 16.79
C GLY A 73 -5.47 -7.33 16.16
N ASP A 74 -5.03 -6.85 15.00
CA ASP A 74 -3.84 -7.31 14.27
C ASP A 74 -2.62 -6.36 14.42
N ALA A 75 -2.72 -5.33 15.28
CA ALA A 75 -1.66 -4.33 15.44
C ALA A 75 -0.32 -4.90 15.88
N ASP A 76 -0.32 -5.82 16.85
CA ASP A 76 0.93 -6.40 17.37
C ASP A 76 1.69 -7.18 16.30
N VAL A 77 1.00 -7.76 15.32
CA VAL A 77 1.66 -8.48 14.21
C VAL A 77 2.19 -7.51 13.17
N ILE A 78 1.44 -6.44 12.88
CA ILE A 78 1.73 -5.53 11.77
C ILE A 78 2.75 -4.45 12.16
N CYS A 79 2.68 -3.96 13.40
CA CYS A 79 3.40 -2.75 13.83
C CYS A 79 3.93 -2.83 15.27
N ALA A 80 4.25 -4.03 15.78
CA ALA A 80 4.84 -4.22 17.12
C ALA A 80 6.04 -3.30 17.45
N HIS A 81 6.78 -2.86 16.42
CA HIS A 81 7.95 -2.00 16.57
C HIS A 81 7.60 -0.51 16.67
N VAL A 82 6.40 -0.09 16.26
CA VAL A 82 5.94 1.30 16.36
C VAL A 82 5.41 1.53 17.77
N ARG A 83 6.18 2.25 18.58
CA ARG A 83 5.80 2.57 19.98
C ARG A 83 5.54 4.05 20.20
N SER A 84 6.01 4.89 19.29
CA SER A 84 5.91 6.33 19.37
C SER A 84 5.79 6.96 17.98
N LEU A 85 5.38 8.22 17.91
CA LEU A 85 5.36 9.00 16.67
C LEU A 85 6.74 9.23 16.05
N LYS A 86 7.84 8.94 16.78
CA LYS A 86 9.22 9.05 16.26
C LYS A 86 9.63 7.85 15.42
N ASP A 87 8.92 6.73 15.58
CA ASP A 87 9.19 5.48 14.88
C ASP A 87 8.59 5.47 13.47
N VAL A 88 7.73 6.47 13.18
CA VAL A 88 7.11 6.70 11.89
C VAL A 88 7.59 8.00 11.27
N VAL A 89 7.67 8.03 9.94
CA VAL A 89 8.07 9.20 9.15
C VAL A 89 6.88 9.65 8.31
N THR A 90 6.57 10.95 8.36
CA THR A 90 5.55 11.51 7.45
C THR A 90 6.12 11.62 6.04
N LEU A 91 5.44 11.00 5.09
CA LEU A 91 5.88 10.92 3.72
C LEU A 91 5.47 12.16 2.91
N LYS A 92 6.38 12.63 2.06
CA LYS A 92 6.13 13.62 1.02
C LYS A 92 5.97 12.89 -0.30
N LEU A 93 4.71 12.59 -0.63
CA LEU A 93 4.32 11.91 -1.85
C LEU A 93 3.93 12.95 -2.91
N ALA A 94 4.40 12.78 -4.14
CA ALA A 94 3.98 13.63 -5.27
C ALA A 94 2.67 13.08 -5.85
N PRO A 95 1.62 13.92 -6.02
CA PRO A 95 0.35 13.49 -6.58
C PRO A 95 0.51 13.09 -8.06
N ASN A 96 -0.26 12.10 -8.50
CA ASN A 96 -0.30 11.72 -9.91
C ASN A 96 -1.15 12.72 -10.72
N PRO A 97 -0.58 13.45 -11.70
CA PRO A 97 -1.35 14.38 -12.53
C PRO A 97 -2.46 13.70 -13.34
N ALA A 98 -2.36 12.39 -13.62
CA ALA A 98 -3.38 11.63 -14.33
C ALA A 98 -4.70 11.48 -13.53
N LEU A 99 -4.69 11.75 -12.23
CA LEU A 99 -5.86 11.63 -11.34
C LEU A 99 -6.51 12.97 -10.99
N GLU A 100 -5.83 14.09 -11.22
CA GLU A 100 -6.43 15.41 -11.07
C GLU A 100 -7.38 15.74 -12.23
N SER A 101 -7.10 15.25 -13.44
CA SER A 101 -7.89 15.52 -14.64
C SER A 101 -9.25 14.82 -14.71
N SER A 102 -9.54 13.85 -13.83
CA SER A 102 -10.84 13.18 -13.72
C SER A 102 -11.78 13.79 -12.66
N ASN A 103 -11.36 14.85 -11.97
CA ASN A 103 -12.16 15.57 -10.96
C ASN A 103 -12.58 16.99 -11.39
N ALA A 104 -12.39 17.37 -12.66
CA ALA A 104 -12.65 18.73 -13.15
C ALA A 104 -14.13 19.06 -13.44
N ASP A 105 -15.03 18.07 -13.44
CA ASP A 105 -16.46 18.28 -13.70
C ASP A 105 -17.30 17.90 -12.48
N ASN A 106 -17.32 18.77 -11.47
CA ASN A 106 -18.52 19.16 -10.71
C ASN A 106 -18.11 20.18 -9.62
N SER A 107 -18.46 21.43 -9.92
CA SER A 107 -18.26 22.62 -9.12
C SER A 107 -18.94 22.55 -7.75
N SER A 108 -18.17 22.81 -6.69
CA SER A 108 -18.52 23.87 -5.74
C SER A 108 -17.35 24.10 -4.78
N GLU A 109 -16.82 25.30 -4.92
CA GLU A 109 -15.81 25.90 -4.09
C GLU A 109 -16.13 25.75 -2.61
N THR A 110 -15.16 25.23 -1.85
CA THR A 110 -14.84 25.89 -0.59
C THR A 110 -13.33 25.83 -0.41
N LYS A 111 -12.67 26.94 -0.77
CA LYS A 111 -11.37 27.28 -0.21
C LYS A 111 -11.54 27.39 1.30
N ILE A 112 -11.09 26.39 2.06
CA ILE A 112 -10.64 26.54 3.46
C ILE A 112 -9.47 25.58 3.64
N ALA A 113 -8.43 26.06 4.32
CA ALA A 113 -7.31 25.28 4.82
C ALA A 113 -7.77 24.01 5.59
N ASN A 114 -6.92 22.97 5.59
CA ASN A 114 -7.09 21.64 6.20
C ASN A 114 -7.74 20.54 5.33
N GLY A 115 -6.86 19.70 4.78
CA GLY A 115 -6.84 18.26 5.07
C GLY A 115 -8.13 17.48 4.92
N ARG A 116 -8.46 17.03 3.70
CA ARG A 116 -9.28 15.84 3.48
C ARG A 116 -9.09 15.28 2.06
N SER A 117 -7.94 14.67 1.77
CA SER A 117 -7.76 13.95 0.50
C SER A 117 -8.64 12.69 0.51
N LYS A 118 -9.83 12.75 -0.09
CA LYS A 118 -10.68 11.55 -0.37
C LYS A 118 -9.77 10.41 -0.84
N GLY A 119 -9.83 9.26 -0.16
CA GLY A 119 -8.97 8.12 -0.49
C GLY A 119 -9.19 7.73 -1.95
N VAL A 120 -8.10 7.69 -2.72
CA VAL A 120 -8.13 7.63 -4.18
C VAL A 120 -7.96 6.18 -4.61
N THR A 121 -9.07 5.51 -4.84
CA THR A 121 -9.14 4.31 -5.70
C THR A 121 -10.01 4.67 -6.88
N VAL A 122 -9.40 5.12 -7.98
CA VAL A 122 -10.10 5.32 -9.26
C VAL A 122 -9.77 4.11 -10.13
N MET A 123 -10.80 3.49 -10.69
CA MET A 123 -10.65 2.42 -11.68
C MET A 123 -10.02 3.02 -12.94
N GLY A 124 -8.93 2.43 -13.43
CA GLY A 124 -8.23 2.92 -14.61
C GLY A 124 -9.02 2.75 -15.90
N ALA A 125 -8.48 3.32 -16.99
CA ALA A 125 -9.02 3.16 -18.34
C ALA A 125 -8.90 1.72 -18.87
N ASP A 126 -8.05 0.89 -18.24
CA ASP A 126 -8.11 -0.56 -18.33
C ASP A 126 -8.83 -1.12 -17.10
N ASP A 127 -9.88 -1.91 -17.32
CA ASP A 127 -10.83 -2.41 -16.30
C ASP A 127 -10.20 -3.27 -15.17
N SER A 128 -8.88 -3.42 -15.14
CA SER A 128 -8.15 -4.37 -14.30
C SER A 128 -7.02 -3.79 -13.44
N THR A 129 -6.67 -2.50 -13.53
CA THR A 129 -5.69 -1.90 -12.59
C THR A 129 -6.16 -0.58 -11.95
N PRO A 130 -6.06 -0.45 -10.60
CA PRO A 130 -6.33 0.81 -9.94
C PRO A 130 -5.27 1.85 -10.29
N GLN A 131 -5.69 3.07 -10.62
CA GLN A 131 -4.77 4.17 -10.91
C GLN A 131 -4.08 4.66 -9.64
N ALA A 132 -2.75 4.69 -9.66
CA ALA A 132 -1.95 5.08 -8.49
C ALA A 132 -2.12 6.57 -8.17
N ALA A 133 -2.49 6.87 -6.92
CA ALA A 133 -2.65 8.22 -6.38
C ALA A 133 -1.36 9.07 -6.45
N PHE A 134 -0.20 8.41 -6.47
CA PHE A 134 1.10 9.03 -6.31
C PHE A 134 2.12 8.57 -7.35
N VAL A 135 3.08 9.44 -7.66
CA VAL A 135 4.17 9.20 -8.62
C VAL A 135 5.54 9.51 -8.01
N CYS A 136 6.59 8.96 -8.61
CA CYS A 136 7.97 9.36 -8.33
C CYS A 136 8.21 10.77 -8.89
N PRO A 137 8.68 11.75 -8.11
CA PRO A 137 8.96 13.08 -8.63
C PRO A 137 10.10 13.11 -9.67
N ILE A 138 11.04 12.14 -9.62
CA ILE A 138 12.21 12.09 -10.50
C ILE A 138 11.89 11.28 -11.76
N THR A 139 11.46 10.02 -11.59
CA THR A 139 11.26 9.10 -12.73
C THR A 139 9.84 9.12 -13.29
N GLN A 140 8.92 9.91 -12.71
CA GLN A 140 7.50 9.99 -13.10
C GLN A 140 6.79 8.62 -13.15
N ARG A 141 7.26 7.66 -12.34
CA ARG A 141 6.68 6.31 -12.26
C ARG A 141 5.57 6.26 -11.25
N GLU A 142 4.51 5.55 -11.58
CA GLU A 142 3.36 5.34 -10.72
C GLU A 142 3.64 4.38 -9.56
N MET A 143 3.10 4.71 -8.38
CA MET A 143 3.13 3.85 -7.19
C MET A 143 2.01 2.80 -7.23
N ASN A 144 2.08 1.89 -8.19
CA ASN A 144 1.06 0.84 -8.42
C ASN A 144 1.52 -0.57 -7.96
N GLY A 145 2.63 -0.68 -7.24
CA GLY A 145 3.19 -1.98 -6.81
C GLY A 145 4.04 -2.71 -7.84
N ARG A 146 4.17 -2.19 -9.07
CA ARG A 146 5.09 -2.75 -10.08
C ARG A 146 6.54 -2.37 -9.84
N TYR A 147 6.78 -1.16 -9.34
CA TYR A 147 8.11 -0.63 -9.09
C TYR A 147 8.36 -0.52 -7.58
N ARG A 148 9.63 -0.68 -7.20
CA ARG A 148 10.07 -0.45 -5.82
C ARG A 148 10.32 1.02 -5.58
N PHE A 149 9.86 1.48 -4.43
CA PHE A 149 10.08 2.84 -3.94
C PHE A 149 10.72 2.79 -2.57
N VAL A 150 11.51 3.80 -2.29
CA VAL A 150 12.23 4.00 -1.04
C VAL A 150 11.98 5.42 -0.57
N PHE A 151 12.13 5.64 0.73
CA PHE A 151 11.98 6.98 1.30
C PHE A 151 13.15 7.29 2.23
N SER A 152 13.48 8.58 2.34
CA SER A 152 14.52 9.04 3.27
C SER A 152 13.92 9.42 4.61
N ARG A 153 14.46 8.85 5.69
CA ARG A 153 14.02 9.13 7.07
C ARG A 153 14.24 10.59 7.49
N ARG A 154 15.21 11.29 6.89
CA ARG A 154 15.53 12.69 7.25
C ARG A 154 14.52 13.68 6.66
N CYS A 155 14.15 13.53 5.40
CA CYS A 155 13.30 14.49 4.67
C CYS A 155 11.86 14.01 4.44
N GLY A 156 11.61 12.70 4.56
CA GLY A 156 10.31 12.06 4.25
C GLY A 156 10.00 11.92 2.76
N CYS A 157 10.91 12.31 1.87
CA CYS A 157 10.69 12.20 0.43
C CYS A 157 10.71 10.76 -0.04
N VAL A 158 9.77 10.43 -0.93
CA VAL A 158 9.61 9.11 -1.53
C VAL A 158 10.06 9.17 -2.98
N VAL A 159 10.95 8.26 -3.37
CA VAL A 159 11.50 8.16 -4.72
C VAL A 159 11.57 6.71 -5.16
N SER A 160 11.62 6.46 -6.47
CA SER A 160 11.80 5.11 -6.98
C SER A 160 13.23 4.62 -6.70
N GLU A 161 13.39 3.30 -6.50
CA GLU A 161 14.73 2.71 -6.27
C GLU A 161 15.68 2.99 -7.44
N GLN A 162 15.14 3.10 -8.66
CA GLN A 162 15.94 3.44 -9.84
C GLN A 162 16.44 4.88 -9.81
N ALA A 163 15.62 5.84 -9.33
CA ALA A 163 16.08 7.21 -9.15
C ALA A 163 17.28 7.29 -8.20
N VAL A 164 17.28 6.53 -7.11
CA VAL A 164 18.39 6.50 -6.15
C VAL A 164 19.65 5.91 -6.79
N LYS A 165 19.50 4.85 -7.59
CA LYS A 165 20.63 4.23 -8.31
C LYS A 165 21.22 5.14 -9.37
N GLU A 166 20.40 5.95 -10.02
CA GLU A 166 20.83 6.85 -11.09
C GLU A 166 21.51 8.11 -10.56
N VAL A 167 21.06 8.66 -9.43
CA VAL A 167 21.56 9.97 -8.98
C VAL A 167 22.73 9.91 -8.00
N ASN A 168 23.06 8.75 -7.42
CA ASN A 168 24.31 8.51 -6.67
C ASN A 168 24.74 9.62 -5.69
N ASP A 169 23.76 10.33 -5.11
CA ASP A 169 23.94 11.44 -4.18
C ASP A 169 23.41 11.03 -2.81
N ASP A 170 24.15 11.38 -1.74
CA ASP A 170 23.73 11.16 -0.35
C ASP A 170 22.66 12.17 0.12
N GLN A 171 22.32 13.15 -0.73
CA GLN A 171 21.39 14.22 -0.42
C GLN A 171 20.02 14.05 -1.10
N CYS A 172 18.96 14.40 -0.38
CA CYS A 172 17.58 14.31 -0.82
C CYS A 172 17.25 15.41 -1.86
N LEU A 173 17.30 15.09 -3.16
CA LEU A 173 17.13 16.04 -4.29
C LEU A 173 15.75 16.70 -4.39
N VAL A 174 14.75 16.15 -3.70
CA VAL A 174 13.36 16.65 -3.74
C VAL A 174 13.19 17.87 -2.80
N VAL A 175 14.15 18.10 -1.91
CA VAL A 175 14.17 19.26 -0.99
C VAL A 175 15.45 20.05 -1.27
N GLY A 176 15.45 20.78 -2.37
CA GLY A 176 16.38 21.89 -2.62
C GLY A 176 15.90 23.15 -1.91
#